data_AF-A0A401P1Q2-F1
#
_entry.id   AF-A0A401P1Q2-F1
#
_cell.length_a   1.000
_cell.length_b   1.000
_cell.length_c   1.000
_cell.angle_alpha   90.00
_cell.angle_beta   90.00
_cell.angle_gamma   90.00
#
_symmetry.space_group_name_H-M   'P 1'
#
loop_
_entity.id
_entity.type
_entity.pdbx_description
1 polymer ?
#
loop_
_entity_poly.entity_id
_entity_poly.type
_entity_poly.pdbx_seq_one_letter_code
_entity_poly.pdbx_strand_id
1 'polypeptide(L)'
;MDMPEFAKIKTWPTCELNCAVFVWFHCDDIDPSWSIPEQEEIQSGEWVYRGRTEHFVNCHIQEIPENAADIAHLSHLHAPSMLSGSDLRSTRASHWGFAQHDWKVEWNTESEPNKHCSRMLVNHAFYIFGRRFPLLDVHVVCRQFERDVMIWNNKKYISKPLLVKEDSAIARHRRWYTQFYSQNSPRFTAQLDSLDW
;
A
#
# COMPACT_ATOMS: atom_id res chain seq x y z
N MET A 1 8.88 -48.54 -6.97
CA MET A 1 9.06 -48.19 -5.55
C MET A 1 7.96 -47.21 -5.25
N ASP A 2 6.87 -47.68 -4.63
CA ASP A 2 5.66 -46.89 -4.46
C ASP A 2 5.80 -45.95 -3.26
N MET A 3 5.32 -44.72 -3.41
CA MET A 3 5.35 -43.70 -2.38
C MET A 3 4.27 -44.03 -1.32
N PRO A 4 4.58 -43.99 -0.01
CA PRO A 4 3.58 -44.28 1.02
C PRO A 4 2.48 -43.21 1.07
N GLU A 5 1.21 -43.60 1.21
CA GLU A 5 0.05 -42.67 1.26
C GLU A 5 0.13 -41.63 2.40
N PHE A 6 0.87 -41.94 3.47
CA PHE A 6 1.08 -41.04 4.61
C PHE A 6 2.14 -39.95 4.34
N ALA A 7 2.94 -40.08 3.28
CA ALA A 7 3.96 -39.11 2.94
C ALA A 7 3.35 -37.99 2.07
N LYS A 8 2.72 -37.01 2.73
CA LYS A 8 2.19 -35.81 2.08
C LYS A 8 2.88 -34.56 2.63
N ILE A 9 3.32 -33.69 1.74
CA ILE A 9 3.82 -32.35 2.08
C ILE A 9 2.70 -31.33 1.92
N LYS A 10 2.79 -30.22 2.67
CA LYS A 10 1.86 -29.11 2.48
C LYS A 10 2.04 -28.51 1.09
N THR A 11 0.94 -28.41 0.34
CA THR A 11 0.88 -27.73 -0.95
C THR A 11 0.00 -26.49 -0.83
N TRP A 12 0.23 -25.51 -1.70
CA TRP A 12 -0.56 -24.28 -1.75
C TRP A 12 -1.11 -24.11 -3.15
N PRO A 13 -2.36 -23.63 -3.33
CA PRO A 13 -2.84 -23.25 -4.65
C PRO A 13 -1.97 -22.12 -5.21
N THR A 14 -1.54 -22.26 -6.47
CA THR A 14 -0.66 -21.29 -7.13
C THR A 14 -1.14 -20.98 -8.54
N CYS A 15 -0.86 -19.78 -9.04
CA CYS A 15 -1.03 -19.46 -10.46
C CYS A 15 0.11 -18.58 -10.97
N GLU A 16 0.39 -18.69 -12.27
CA GLU A 16 1.30 -17.82 -12.99
C GLU A 16 0.48 -16.87 -13.86
N LEU A 17 0.60 -15.57 -13.61
CA LEU A 17 -0.15 -14.55 -14.36
C LEU A 17 0.62 -13.22 -14.29
N ASN A 18 0.44 -12.34 -15.29
CA ASN A 18 1.02 -10.99 -15.27
C ASN A 18 2.54 -10.97 -14.99
N CYS A 19 3.27 -11.96 -15.53
CA CYS A 19 4.71 -12.18 -15.30
C CYS A 19 5.12 -12.41 -13.84
N ALA A 20 4.21 -12.89 -12.99
CA ALA A 20 4.46 -13.22 -11.59
C ALA A 20 3.86 -14.58 -11.19
N VAL A 21 4.41 -15.17 -10.13
CA VAL A 21 3.85 -16.36 -9.48
C VAL A 21 3.10 -15.91 -8.22
N PHE A 22 1.83 -16.28 -8.12
CA PHE A 22 0.97 -16.00 -6.97
C PHE A 22 0.71 -17.28 -6.18
N VAL A 23 0.59 -17.14 -4.86
CA VAL A 23 0.27 -18.22 -3.92
C VAL A 23 -0.96 -17.82 -3.13
N TRP A 24 -1.96 -18.69 -3.06
CA TRP A 24 -3.13 -18.50 -2.22
C TRP A 24 -2.84 -18.95 -0.78
N PHE A 25 -3.22 -18.10 0.18
CA PHE A 25 -3.13 -18.42 1.60
C PHE A 25 -4.49 -18.17 2.26
N HIS A 26 -4.98 -19.20 2.97
CA HIS A 26 -6.05 -19.05 3.94
C HIS A 26 -5.68 -19.87 5.18
N CYS A 27 -5.75 -19.28 6.37
CA CYS A 27 -5.33 -19.95 7.61
C CYS A 27 -6.18 -21.18 7.96
N ASP A 28 -7.44 -21.19 7.51
CA ASP A 28 -8.38 -22.32 7.64
C ASP A 28 -8.36 -23.27 6.43
N ASP A 29 -7.37 -23.15 5.53
CA ASP A 29 -7.23 -24.01 4.34
C ASP A 29 -8.45 -23.98 3.40
N ILE A 30 -9.09 -22.80 3.29
CA ILE A 30 -10.21 -22.56 2.37
C ILE A 30 -9.66 -22.28 0.98
N ASP A 31 -10.28 -22.86 -0.04
CA ASP A 31 -9.95 -22.64 -1.46
C ASP A 31 -10.10 -21.18 -1.90
N PRO A 32 -9.39 -20.76 -2.97
CA PRO A 32 -9.51 -19.42 -3.53
C PRO A 32 -10.95 -19.04 -3.89
N SER A 33 -11.45 -17.96 -3.29
CA SER A 33 -12.76 -17.38 -3.62
C SER A 33 -12.69 -16.28 -4.69
N TRP A 34 -11.47 -15.90 -5.10
CA TRP A 34 -11.21 -14.84 -6.06
C TRP A 34 -9.92 -15.16 -6.84
N SER A 35 -9.84 -14.69 -8.09
CA SER A 35 -8.69 -14.86 -8.97
C SER A 35 -8.16 -13.52 -9.48
N ILE A 36 -6.83 -13.44 -9.62
CA ILE A 36 -6.16 -12.26 -10.16
C ILE A 36 -6.63 -12.03 -11.61
N PRO A 37 -7.08 -10.81 -11.98
CA PRO A 37 -7.41 -10.49 -13.36
C PRO A 37 -6.15 -10.38 -14.22
N GLU A 38 -6.24 -10.85 -15.46
CA GLU A 38 -5.20 -10.61 -16.46
C GLU A 38 -5.11 -9.11 -16.80
N GLN A 39 -3.90 -8.59 -16.99
CA GLN A 39 -3.65 -7.20 -17.40
C GLN A 39 -3.37 -7.16 -18.91
N GLU A 40 -4.27 -6.52 -19.66
CA GLU A 40 -4.20 -6.46 -21.13
C GLU A 40 -2.93 -5.74 -21.61
N GLU A 41 -2.51 -4.70 -20.90
CA GLU A 41 -1.33 -3.90 -21.23
C GLU A 41 -0.03 -4.69 -21.09
N ILE A 42 0.01 -5.68 -20.19
CA ILE A 42 1.15 -6.60 -20.07
C ILE A 42 1.13 -7.60 -21.23
N GLN A 43 -0.04 -8.16 -21.56
CA GLN A 43 -0.19 -9.15 -22.64
C GLN A 43 0.04 -8.54 -24.02
N SER A 44 -0.41 -7.30 -24.25
CA SER A 44 -0.21 -6.56 -25.49
C SER A 44 1.24 -6.08 -25.66
N GLY A 45 2.06 -6.13 -24.60
CA GLY A 45 3.42 -5.62 -24.59
C GLY A 45 3.53 -4.10 -24.49
N GLU A 46 2.41 -3.40 -24.24
CA GLU A 46 2.41 -1.96 -23.96
C GLU A 46 3.22 -1.66 -22.68
N TRP A 47 2.99 -2.46 -21.63
CA TRP A 47 3.72 -2.39 -20.37
C TRP A 47 4.87 -3.38 -20.38
N VAL A 48 6.07 -2.84 -20.58
CA VAL A 48 7.31 -3.64 -20.59
C VAL A 48 7.97 -3.60 -19.22
N TYR A 49 8.42 -4.77 -18.74
CA TYR A 49 9.19 -4.88 -17.51
C TYR A 49 10.47 -4.02 -17.57
N ARG A 50 10.61 -3.07 -16.63
CA ARG A 50 11.76 -2.15 -16.54
C ARG A 50 12.74 -2.47 -15.41
N GLY A 51 12.35 -3.31 -14.46
CA GLY A 51 13.15 -3.65 -13.28
C GLY A 51 12.29 -3.95 -12.05
N ARG A 52 12.95 -4.29 -10.94
CA ARG A 52 12.32 -4.59 -9.64
C ARG A 52 13.09 -3.89 -8.53
N THR A 53 12.34 -3.36 -7.56
CA THR A 53 12.88 -2.90 -6.28
C THR A 53 12.34 -3.78 -5.16
N GLU A 54 13.15 -4.01 -4.14
CA GLU A 54 12.78 -4.80 -2.97
C GLU A 54 13.20 -4.05 -1.71
N HIS A 55 12.33 -4.07 -0.71
CA HIS A 55 12.53 -3.34 0.53
C HIS A 55 12.14 -4.23 1.71
N PHE A 56 12.99 -4.25 2.73
CA PHE A 56 12.64 -4.79 4.03
C PHE A 56 11.91 -3.71 4.83
N VAL A 57 10.71 -4.04 5.29
CA VAL A 57 9.85 -3.12 6.04
C VAL A 57 9.45 -3.77 7.35
N ASN A 58 9.81 -3.14 8.46
CA ASN A 58 9.54 -3.59 9.81
C ASN A 58 8.21 -3.02 10.32
N CYS A 59 7.11 -3.36 9.65
CA CYS A 59 5.77 -2.97 10.06
C CYS A 59 4.78 -4.13 9.90
N HIS A 60 3.60 -4.01 10.51
CA HIS A 60 2.55 -4.99 10.23
C HIS A 60 2.05 -4.81 8.80
N ILE A 61 1.75 -5.90 8.07
CA ILE A 61 1.42 -5.83 6.63
C ILE A 61 0.20 -4.93 6.33
N GLN A 62 -0.75 -4.82 7.26
CA GLN A 62 -1.90 -3.91 7.17
C GLN A 62 -1.50 -2.44 7.09
N GLU A 63 -0.34 -2.04 7.62
CA GLU A 63 0.06 -0.63 7.66
C GLU A 63 0.41 -0.08 6.28
N ILE A 64 0.80 -0.95 5.33
CA ILE A 64 1.11 -0.55 3.95
C ILE A 64 -0.16 -0.07 3.22
N PRO A 65 -1.25 -0.85 3.11
CA PRO A 65 -2.50 -0.39 2.49
C PRO A 65 -3.24 0.67 3.32
N GLU A 66 -3.02 0.75 4.64
CA GLU A 66 -3.60 1.80 5.48
C GLU A 66 -3.16 3.21 5.06
N ASN A 67 -1.96 3.36 4.46
CA ASN A 67 -1.50 4.64 3.92
C ASN A 67 -2.47 5.23 2.88
N ALA A 68 -3.18 4.39 2.10
CA ALA A 68 -4.17 4.88 1.14
C ALA A 68 -5.39 5.55 1.81
N ALA A 69 -5.70 5.17 3.05
CA ALA A 69 -6.78 5.74 3.85
C ALA A 69 -6.32 6.90 4.74
N ASP A 70 -5.01 7.05 4.97
CA ASP A 70 -4.41 8.19 5.65
C ASP A 70 -4.31 9.38 4.67
N ILE A 71 -5.38 10.14 4.52
CA ILE A 71 -5.37 11.28 3.58
C ILE A 71 -4.44 12.41 4.06
N ALA A 72 -4.22 12.53 5.37
CA ALA A 72 -3.45 13.60 5.96
C ALA A 72 -1.96 13.53 5.57
N HIS A 73 -1.38 12.32 5.49
CA HIS A 73 0.04 12.18 5.14
C HIS A 73 0.37 12.74 3.75
N LEU A 74 -0.55 12.71 2.79
CA LEU A 74 -0.31 13.22 1.43
C LEU A 74 0.04 14.71 1.45
N SER A 75 -0.70 15.49 2.23
CA SER A 75 -0.44 16.92 2.41
C SER A 75 0.86 17.20 3.15
N HIS A 76 1.33 16.28 3.99
CA HIS A 76 2.53 16.50 4.80
C HIS A 76 3.80 16.01 4.12
N LEU A 77 3.75 14.82 3.51
CA LEU A 77 4.88 14.13 2.90
C LEU A 77 5.01 14.42 1.40
N HIS A 78 3.93 14.81 0.69
CA HIS A 78 3.91 14.99 -0.76
C HIS A 78 3.54 16.41 -1.22
N ALA A 79 3.31 17.37 -0.32
CA ALA A 79 3.08 18.77 -0.68
C ALA A 79 4.32 19.49 -1.26
N PRO A 80 5.55 19.29 -0.72
CA PRO A 80 6.75 19.84 -1.36
C PRO A 80 6.92 19.28 -2.77
N SER A 81 7.31 20.13 -3.73
CA SER A 81 7.52 19.74 -5.13
C SER A 81 8.32 18.44 -5.25
N MET A 82 7.97 17.58 -6.22
CA MET A 82 8.73 16.36 -6.52
C MET A 82 10.21 16.63 -6.84
N LEU A 83 10.54 17.86 -7.26
CA LEU A 83 11.91 18.32 -7.49
C LEU A 83 12.70 18.55 -6.20
N SER A 84 12.03 18.56 -5.04
CA SER A 84 12.63 18.86 -3.74
C SER A 84 13.44 17.68 -3.13
N GLY A 85 13.66 16.59 -3.89
CA GLY A 85 14.39 15.39 -3.44
C GLY A 85 13.58 14.53 -2.47
N SER A 86 14.13 13.43 -1.92
CA SER A 86 13.44 12.55 -0.95
C SER A 86 13.73 12.89 0.52
N ASP A 87 14.79 13.67 0.82
CA ASP A 87 15.15 14.05 2.19
C ASP A 87 14.15 15.07 2.80
N LEU A 88 13.50 14.65 3.88
CA LEU A 88 12.50 15.43 4.62
C LEU A 88 13.10 16.64 5.37
N ARG A 89 14.43 16.70 5.55
CA ARG A 89 15.10 17.81 6.24
C ARG A 89 15.34 19.00 5.31
N SER A 90 15.47 18.76 4.01
CA SER A 90 15.74 19.79 3.00
C SER A 90 14.49 20.32 2.29
N THR A 91 13.34 19.68 2.45
CA THR A 91 12.09 20.03 1.73
C THR A 91 11.59 21.45 2.01
N ARG A 92 11.82 22.00 3.21
CA ARG A 92 11.45 23.39 3.56
C ARG A 92 12.48 24.45 3.15
N ALA A 93 13.73 24.06 2.88
CA ALA A 93 14.80 24.95 2.45
C ALA A 93 14.88 25.10 0.91
N SER A 94 13.92 24.50 0.20
CA SER A 94 13.91 24.44 -1.25
C SER A 94 13.54 25.79 -1.88
N HIS A 95 14.32 26.19 -2.89
CA HIS A 95 14.05 27.37 -3.73
C HIS A 95 12.76 27.24 -4.56
N TRP A 96 12.10 26.07 -4.53
CA TRP A 96 10.87 25.76 -5.25
C TRP A 96 9.59 26.05 -4.45
N GLY A 97 9.64 26.80 -3.34
CA GLY A 97 8.45 27.11 -2.52
C GLY A 97 7.31 27.83 -3.24
N PHE A 98 7.57 28.40 -4.41
CA PHE A 98 6.57 29.02 -5.30
C PHE A 98 5.72 28.00 -6.07
N ALA A 99 6.09 26.72 -6.06
CA ALA A 99 5.42 25.61 -6.72
C ALA A 99 4.89 24.61 -5.69
N GLN A 100 3.57 24.40 -5.67
CA GLN A 100 2.89 23.60 -4.64
C GLN A 100 1.88 22.64 -5.27
N HIS A 101 1.70 21.48 -4.63
CA HIS A 101 0.71 20.47 -4.99
C HIS A 101 -0.41 20.48 -3.95
N ASP A 102 -1.65 20.60 -4.39
CA ASP A 102 -2.84 20.37 -3.58
C ASP A 102 -3.44 19.01 -3.98
N TRP A 103 -3.65 18.15 -2.99
CA TRP A 103 -4.15 16.79 -3.18
C TRP A 103 -5.49 16.68 -2.45
N LYS A 104 -6.59 16.67 -3.21
CA LYS A 104 -7.91 16.35 -2.67
C LYS A 104 -8.16 14.87 -2.87
N VAL A 105 -8.19 14.13 -1.78
CA VAL A 105 -8.27 12.67 -1.82
C VAL A 105 -9.51 12.16 -1.12
N GLU A 106 -10.13 11.16 -1.72
CA GLU A 106 -11.23 10.41 -1.14
C GLU A 106 -10.91 8.91 -1.17
N TRP A 107 -11.05 8.25 -0.03
CA TRP A 107 -10.89 6.81 0.09
C TRP A 107 -12.22 6.14 0.41
N ASN A 108 -12.56 5.10 -0.35
CA ASN A 108 -13.78 4.31 -0.21
C ASN A 108 -13.53 2.82 -0.47
N THR A 109 -14.36 1.96 0.11
CA THR A 109 -14.42 0.53 -0.20
C THR A 109 -15.28 0.29 -1.43
N GLU A 110 -14.98 -0.73 -2.22
CA GLU A 110 -15.84 -1.11 -3.35
C GLU A 110 -16.99 -2.04 -2.93
N SER A 111 -18.08 -2.03 -3.71
CA SER A 111 -19.19 -2.96 -3.57
C SER A 111 -18.92 -4.26 -4.32
N GLU A 112 -19.80 -5.26 -4.17
CA GLU A 112 -19.75 -6.47 -4.99
C GLU A 112 -19.71 -6.14 -6.49
N PRO A 113 -18.92 -6.87 -7.29
CA PRO A 113 -18.13 -8.07 -6.94
C PRO A 113 -16.74 -7.79 -6.32
N ASN A 114 -16.37 -6.53 -6.12
CA ASN A 114 -15.01 -6.10 -5.75
C ASN A 114 -14.87 -5.77 -4.26
N LYS A 115 -15.62 -6.41 -3.37
CA LYS A 115 -15.60 -6.09 -1.93
C LYS A 115 -14.20 -6.21 -1.27
N HIS A 116 -13.32 -7.01 -1.88
CA HIS A 116 -11.91 -7.17 -1.51
C HIS A 116 -11.02 -5.99 -1.95
N CYS A 117 -11.55 -5.03 -2.70
CA CYS A 117 -10.85 -3.83 -3.17
C CYS A 117 -11.26 -2.57 -2.39
N SER A 118 -10.34 -1.63 -2.35
CA SER A 118 -10.60 -0.25 -1.96
C SER A 118 -10.06 0.69 -3.03
N ARG A 119 -10.63 1.89 -3.12
CA ARG A 119 -10.30 2.88 -4.13
C ARG A 119 -9.93 4.20 -3.48
N MET A 120 -8.85 4.79 -3.97
CA MET A 120 -8.42 6.13 -3.63
C MET A 120 -8.58 7.02 -4.87
N LEU A 121 -9.46 8.01 -4.79
CA LEU A 121 -9.65 9.02 -5.83
C LEU A 121 -8.79 10.22 -5.48
N VAL A 122 -7.84 10.56 -6.35
CA VAL A 122 -6.88 11.64 -6.13
C VAL A 122 -7.14 12.75 -7.14
N ASN A 123 -7.60 13.90 -6.65
CA ASN A 123 -7.72 15.11 -7.43
C ASN A 123 -6.51 16.00 -7.16
N HIS A 124 -5.61 16.07 -8.14
CA HIS A 124 -4.40 16.86 -8.06
C HIS A 124 -4.60 18.26 -8.67
N ALA A 125 -4.19 19.30 -7.95
CA ALA A 125 -4.11 20.66 -8.48
C ALA A 125 -2.73 21.24 -8.22
N PHE A 126 -2.11 21.76 -9.28
CA PHE A 126 -0.80 22.37 -9.20
C PHE A 126 -0.90 23.89 -9.15
N TYR A 127 -0.10 24.53 -8.29
CA TYR A 127 -0.06 25.97 -8.13
C TYR A 127 1.36 26.50 -8.38
N ILE A 128 1.46 27.55 -9.20
CA ILE A 128 2.71 28.31 -9.40
C ILE A 128 2.41 29.77 -9.07
N PHE A 129 3.19 30.37 -8.16
CA PHE A 129 2.97 31.74 -7.66
C PHE A 129 1.53 31.96 -7.17
N GLY A 130 0.92 30.94 -6.55
CA GLY A 130 -0.46 30.98 -6.05
C GLY A 130 -1.55 30.91 -7.13
N ARG A 131 -1.22 30.73 -8.41
CA ARG A 131 -2.20 30.53 -9.50
C ARG A 131 -2.34 29.05 -9.82
N ARG A 132 -3.58 28.56 -9.99
CA ARG A 132 -3.90 27.17 -10.31
C ARG A 132 -3.63 26.86 -11.78
N PHE A 133 -2.93 25.76 -12.05
CA PHE A 133 -2.64 25.23 -13.38
C PHE A 133 -3.30 23.84 -13.52
N PRO A 134 -4.38 23.70 -14.32
CA PRO A 134 -5.23 22.51 -14.33
C PRO A 134 -4.75 21.33 -15.21
N LEU A 135 -3.63 21.45 -15.93
CA LEU A 135 -3.15 20.43 -16.87
C LEU A 135 -1.63 20.25 -16.77
N LEU A 136 -1.20 19.46 -15.81
CA LEU A 136 0.10 18.81 -15.84
C LEU A 136 -0.17 17.33 -15.63
N ASP A 137 -0.12 16.54 -16.71
CA ASP A 137 -0.03 15.09 -16.60
C ASP A 137 1.29 14.79 -15.86
N VAL A 138 1.15 14.41 -14.60
CA VAL A 138 2.30 14.16 -13.74
C VAL A 138 2.77 12.74 -13.99
N HIS A 139 3.88 12.59 -14.71
CA HIS A 139 4.67 11.37 -14.68
C HIS A 139 5.28 11.21 -13.28
N VAL A 140 4.63 10.42 -12.43
CA VAL A 140 5.12 10.12 -11.08
C VAL A 140 6.27 9.12 -11.21
N VAL A 141 7.51 9.58 -11.00
CA VAL A 141 8.66 8.70 -10.78
C VAL A 141 8.65 8.33 -9.29
N CYS A 142 8.65 7.03 -8.96
CA CYS A 142 8.53 6.44 -7.60
C CYS A 142 9.64 6.81 -6.58
N ARG A 143 10.18 8.04 -6.61
CA ARG A 143 11.13 8.55 -5.59
C ARG A 143 10.47 8.82 -4.24
N GLN A 144 9.15 8.92 -4.21
CA GLN A 144 8.41 9.21 -2.97
C GLN A 144 8.15 7.95 -2.12
N PHE A 145 8.17 6.75 -2.72
CA PHE A 145 7.97 5.47 -2.01
C PHE A 145 9.01 5.24 -0.90
N GLU A 146 10.24 5.68 -1.10
CA GLU A 146 11.31 5.58 -0.09
C GLU A 146 10.97 6.36 1.20
N ARG A 147 10.20 7.45 1.10
CA ARG A 147 9.76 8.21 2.28
C ARG A 147 8.78 7.39 3.12
N ASP A 148 7.87 6.66 2.48
CA ASP A 148 6.92 5.78 3.17
C ASP A 148 7.66 4.61 3.84
N VAL A 149 8.64 4.01 3.17
CA VAL A 149 9.50 2.95 3.75
C VAL A 149 10.21 3.44 5.00
N MET A 150 10.71 4.68 5.01
CA MET A 150 11.33 5.25 6.21
C MET A 150 10.33 5.41 7.36
N ILE A 151 9.10 5.86 7.09
CA ILE A 151 8.06 5.99 8.11
C ILE A 151 7.65 4.62 8.65
N TRP A 152 7.40 3.64 7.79
CA TRP A 152 7.03 2.28 8.20
C TRP A 152 8.09 1.62 9.08
N ASN A 153 9.37 1.83 8.78
CA ASN A 153 10.48 1.27 9.58
C ASN A 153 10.71 1.97 10.93
N ASN A 154 10.11 3.15 11.16
CA ASN A 154 10.33 3.95 12.37
C ASN A 154 9.04 4.26 13.15
N LYS A 155 7.89 3.72 12.73
CA LYS A 155 6.61 3.84 13.43
C LYS A 155 6.32 2.57 14.24
N LYS A 156 5.47 2.71 15.26
CA LYS A 156 4.91 1.58 16.01
C LYS A 156 3.46 1.38 15.62
N TYR A 157 3.06 0.13 15.35
CA TYR A 157 1.65 -0.20 15.19
C TYR A 157 0.89 0.03 16.50
N ILE A 158 -0.15 0.86 16.45
CA ILE A 158 -1.07 1.09 17.56
C ILE A 158 -2.43 0.55 17.14
N SER A 159 -2.93 -0.47 17.83
CA SER A 159 -4.21 -1.12 17.50
C SER A 159 -5.42 -0.20 17.71
N LYS A 160 -5.38 0.65 18.74
CA LYS A 160 -6.40 1.66 19.08
C LYS A 160 -5.77 3.07 19.11
N PRO A 161 -5.52 3.68 17.94
CA PRO A 161 -4.95 5.01 17.87
C PRO A 161 -5.97 6.06 18.30
N LEU A 162 -5.48 7.21 18.77
CA LEU A 162 -6.31 8.39 18.97
C LEU A 162 -6.57 9.03 17.61
N LEU A 163 -7.82 8.97 17.15
CA LEU A 163 -8.21 9.47 15.83
C LEU A 163 -9.00 10.76 15.98
N VAL A 164 -8.68 11.76 15.16
CA VAL A 164 -9.51 12.94 14.99
C VAL A 164 -10.56 12.69 13.90
N LYS A 165 -11.49 13.62 13.71
CA LYS A 165 -12.60 13.47 12.75
C LYS A 165 -12.08 13.26 11.32
N GLU A 166 -10.98 13.92 11.01
CA GLU A 166 -10.28 13.89 9.74
C GLU A 166 -9.72 12.49 9.42
N ASP A 167 -9.38 11.69 10.45
CA ASP A 167 -8.85 10.33 10.31
C ASP A 167 -9.93 9.26 10.13
N SER A 168 -11.19 9.66 9.90
CA SER A 168 -12.32 8.72 9.83
C SER A 168 -12.12 7.62 8.76
N ALA A 169 -11.36 7.91 7.70
CA ALA A 169 -11.01 6.95 6.65
C ALA A 169 -10.11 5.82 7.18
N ILE A 170 -9.15 6.10 8.07
CA ILE A 170 -8.31 5.08 8.73
C ILE A 170 -9.20 4.11 9.53
N ALA A 171 -10.14 4.64 10.31
CA ALA A 171 -11.07 3.81 11.07
C ALA A 171 -11.95 2.92 10.16
N ARG A 172 -12.41 3.46 9.01
CA ARG A 172 -13.16 2.68 8.01
C ARG A 172 -12.30 1.60 7.36
N HIS A 173 -11.06 1.93 6.97
CA HIS A 173 -10.09 0.99 6.41
C HIS A 173 -9.85 -0.17 7.36
N ARG A 174 -9.56 0.09 8.64
CA ARG A 174 -9.33 -0.98 9.62
C ARG A 174 -10.52 -1.91 9.78
N ARG A 175 -11.75 -1.39 9.78
CA ARG A 175 -12.97 -2.21 9.82
C ARG A 175 -13.18 -3.03 8.54
N TRP A 176 -12.85 -2.48 7.39
CA TRP A 176 -12.93 -3.19 6.12
C TRP A 176 -11.86 -4.29 6.02
N TYR A 177 -10.63 -3.99 6.43
CA TYR A 177 -9.49 -4.90 6.37
C TYR A 177 -9.64 -6.13 7.29
N THR A 178 -10.52 -6.07 8.31
CA THR A 178 -10.80 -7.25 9.15
C THR A 178 -11.38 -8.43 8.38
N GLN A 179 -11.95 -8.21 7.19
CA GLN A 179 -12.50 -9.29 6.37
C GLN A 179 -11.44 -10.33 5.92
N PHE A 180 -10.16 -9.95 5.92
CA PHE A 180 -9.05 -10.82 5.56
C PHE A 180 -8.54 -11.67 6.74
N TYR A 181 -9.14 -11.53 7.92
CA TYR A 181 -8.79 -12.28 9.11
C TYR A 181 -9.99 -13.11 9.57
N SER A 182 -9.75 -14.39 9.83
CA SER A 182 -10.69 -15.30 10.48
C SER A 182 -10.40 -15.41 11.99
N GLN A 183 -11.23 -16.17 12.70
CA GLN A 183 -11.04 -16.42 14.13
C GLN A 183 -9.72 -17.14 14.44
N ASN A 184 -9.27 -18.00 13.52
CA ASN A 184 -8.05 -18.81 13.65
C ASN A 184 -6.82 -18.11 13.07
N SER A 185 -6.97 -16.90 12.52
CA SER A 185 -5.84 -16.14 12.02
C SER A 185 -4.81 -15.92 13.13
N PRO A 186 -3.51 -16.15 12.85
CA PRO A 186 -2.45 -15.88 13.81
C PRO A 186 -2.55 -14.46 14.32
N ARG A 187 -2.55 -14.30 15.65
CA ARG A 187 -2.56 -13.00 16.28
C ARG A 187 -1.13 -12.61 16.59
N PHE A 188 -0.79 -11.36 16.31
CA PHE A 188 0.46 -10.79 16.79
C PHE A 188 0.39 -10.67 18.32
N THR A 189 0.91 -11.67 19.02
CA THR A 189 1.26 -11.57 20.44
C THR A 189 2.59 -10.82 20.50
N ALA A 190 2.55 -9.55 20.87
CA ALA A 190 3.76 -8.76 21.14
C ALA A 190 4.49 -9.35 22.36
N GLN A 191 5.25 -10.43 22.15
CA GLN A 191 6.15 -10.99 23.14
C GLN A 191 7.38 -11.54 22.42
N LEU A 192 8.21 -10.61 21.92
CA LEU A 192 9.64 -10.85 21.82
C LEU A 192 10.24 -10.25 23.10
N ASP A 193 10.45 -11.10 24.11
CA ASP A 193 11.13 -10.72 25.35
C ASP A 193 12.65 -10.46 25.14
N SER A 194 13.17 -10.66 23.93
CA SER A 194 14.52 -10.29 23.56
C SER A 194 14.64 -9.80 22.11
N LEU A 195 15.60 -8.90 21.88
CA LEU A 195 16.03 -8.37 20.58
C LEU A 195 17.09 -9.28 19.93
N ASP A 196 16.93 -10.60 20.05
CA ASP A 196 17.88 -11.53 19.45
C ASP A 196 17.48 -11.77 17.99
N TRP A 197 18.30 -11.25 17.08
CA TRP A 197 18.31 -11.52 15.64
C TRP A 197 19.33 -12.60 15.31
#